data_AF-A0A519KU34-F1
#
_entry.id   AF-A0A519KU34-F1
#
_cell.length_a   1.000
_cell.length_b   1.000
_cell.length_c   1.000
_cell.angle_alpha   90.00
_cell.angle_beta   90.00
_cell.angle_gamma   90.00
#
_symmetry.space_group_name_H-M   'P 1'
#
loop_
_entity.id
_entity.type
_entity.pdbx_description
1 polymer ?
#
loop_
_entity_poly.entity_id
_entity_poly.type
_entity_poly.pdbx_seq_one_letter_code
_entity_poly.pdbx_strand_id
1 'polypeptide(L)'
;MTKSPATIRFEKPLEQEVHRILWEEWDPIGVNTLSPLDTEYEGYVLRVAKRIREGESASTLAAYLGQVRAGWGENPLATSVDLTIAERLASLRLRRDWQ
;
A
#
# COMPACT_ATOMS: atom_id res chain seq x y z
N MET A 1 -11.18 1.45 18.61
CA MET A 1 -10.27 2.47 18.05
C MET A 1 -10.69 2.70 16.61
N THR A 2 -10.87 3.95 16.19
CA THR A 2 -11.28 4.30 14.82
C THR A 2 -10.06 4.60 13.97
N LYS A 3 -10.07 4.17 12.70
CA LYS A 3 -9.02 4.54 11.75
C LYS A 3 -8.99 6.06 11.55
N SER A 4 -7.80 6.63 11.52
CA SER A 4 -7.54 8.02 11.14
C SER A 4 -7.39 8.12 9.62
N PRO A 5 -7.97 9.17 9.00
CA PRO A 5 -7.78 9.41 7.57
C PRO A 5 -6.31 9.61 7.24
N ALA A 6 -5.91 9.28 6.01
CA ALA A 6 -4.55 9.49 5.56
C ALA A 6 -4.23 11.00 5.50
N THR A 7 -3.20 11.44 6.24
CA THR A 7 -2.64 12.78 6.03
C THR A 7 -1.86 12.78 4.72
N ILE A 8 -2.19 13.69 3.80
CA ILE A 8 -1.47 13.82 2.53
C ILE A 8 -0.06 14.34 2.81
N ARG A 9 0.95 13.50 2.53
CA ARG A 9 2.39 13.84 2.68
C ARG A 9 3.18 13.75 1.37
N PHE A 10 2.55 13.25 0.30
CA PHE A 10 3.21 13.02 -0.98
C PHE A 10 2.79 14.10 -1.99
N GLU A 11 3.75 14.61 -2.76
CA GLU A 11 3.46 15.61 -3.80
C GLU A 11 2.79 14.99 -5.03
N LYS A 12 3.15 13.76 -5.35
CA LYS A 12 2.71 13.09 -6.57
C LYS A 12 1.37 12.39 -6.36
N PRO A 13 0.39 12.57 -7.26
CA PRO A 13 -0.96 12.04 -7.06
C PRO A 13 -1.03 10.51 -6.91
N LEU A 14 -0.16 9.75 -7.62
CA LEU A 14 -0.12 8.29 -7.49
C LEU A 14 0.29 7.86 -6.08
N GLU A 15 1.33 8.47 -5.51
CA GLU A 15 1.80 8.21 -4.16
C GLU A 15 0.76 8.59 -3.11
N GLN A 16 0.00 9.67 -3.32
CA GLN A 16 -1.11 10.03 -2.43
C GLN A 16 -2.19 8.95 -2.42
N GLU A 17 -2.57 8.44 -3.59
CA GLU A 17 -3.59 7.41 -3.70
C GLU A 17 -3.08 6.06 -3.16
N VAL A 18 -1.84 5.68 -3.47
CA VAL A 18 -1.22 4.50 -2.89
C VAL A 18 -1.18 4.61 -1.36
N HIS A 19 -0.80 5.77 -0.82
CA HIS A 19 -0.80 6.01 0.61
C HIS A 19 -2.19 5.80 1.20
N ARG A 20 -3.23 6.40 0.60
CA ARG A 20 -4.61 6.24 1.04
C ARG A 20 -5.04 4.78 1.08
N ILE A 21 -4.79 4.03 0.00
CA ILE A 21 -5.17 2.61 -0.09
C ILE A 21 -4.45 1.78 0.98
N LEU A 22 -3.13 1.95 1.12
CA LEU A 22 -2.37 1.19 2.10
C LEU A 22 -2.78 1.54 3.53
N TRP A 23 -3.00 2.82 3.82
CA TRP A 23 -3.31 3.33 5.15
C TRP A 23 -4.74 3.03 5.59
N GLU A 24 -5.73 3.19 4.72
CA GLU A 24 -7.14 3.07 5.10
C GLU A 24 -7.68 1.65 4.92
N GLU A 25 -7.17 0.92 3.92
CA GLU A 25 -7.79 -0.34 3.47
C GLU A 25 -6.92 -1.56 3.74
N TRP A 26 -5.62 -1.49 3.46
CA TRP A 26 -4.72 -2.63 3.68
C TRP A 26 -4.35 -2.80 5.15
N ASP A 27 -3.75 -1.76 5.77
CA ASP A 27 -3.32 -1.65 7.18
C ASP A 27 -3.38 -2.95 8.01
N PRO A 28 -2.53 -3.93 7.68
CA PRO A 28 -2.75 -5.30 8.15
C PRO A 28 -2.56 -5.47 9.65
N ILE A 29 -1.74 -4.61 10.27
CA ILE A 29 -1.38 -4.69 11.69
C ILE A 29 -1.97 -3.52 12.50
N GLY A 30 -2.84 -2.71 11.90
CA GLY A 30 -3.48 -1.60 12.60
C GLY A 30 -2.57 -0.39 12.87
N VAL A 31 -1.51 -0.17 12.08
CA VAL A 31 -0.61 1.00 12.20
C VAL A 31 -1.40 2.30 12.12
N ASN A 32 -2.48 2.32 11.35
CA ASN A 32 -3.39 3.45 11.26
C ASN A 32 -3.93 3.90 12.64
N THR A 33 -4.01 2.97 13.61
CA THR A 33 -4.47 3.24 14.98
C THR A 33 -3.36 3.63 15.96
N LEU A 34 -2.08 3.53 15.55
CA LEU A 34 -0.90 3.61 16.43
C LEU A 34 -0.03 4.86 16.25
N SER A 35 -0.47 5.84 15.44
CA SER A 35 0.17 7.15 15.14
C SER A 35 1.42 7.52 15.98
N PRO A 36 2.58 7.84 15.36
CA PRO A 36 2.71 8.47 14.04
C PRO A 36 3.27 7.57 12.92
N LEU A 37 3.06 8.01 11.68
CA LEU A 37 3.74 7.51 10.48
C LEU A 37 5.25 7.64 10.65
N ASP A 38 5.96 6.51 10.71
CA ASP A 38 7.42 6.47 10.59
C ASP A 38 7.82 6.63 9.11
N THR A 39 8.99 7.23 8.89
CA THR A 39 9.73 7.27 7.62
C THR A 39 9.79 5.93 6.90
N GLU A 40 9.79 4.81 7.65
CA GLU A 40 9.74 3.47 7.08
C GLU A 40 8.44 3.21 6.30
N TYR A 41 7.30 3.68 6.82
CA TYR A 41 6.00 3.50 6.17
C TYR A 41 5.92 4.27 4.85
N GLU A 42 6.45 5.49 4.84
CA GLU A 42 6.55 6.31 3.62
C GLU A 42 7.41 5.61 2.55
N GLY A 43 8.47 4.90 2.98
CA GLY A 43 9.27 4.05 2.10
C GLY A 43 8.47 2.96 1.37
N TYR A 44 7.49 2.34 2.04
CA TYR A 44 6.62 1.34 1.40
C TYR A 44 5.71 1.96 0.33
N VAL A 45 5.12 3.13 0.62
CA VAL A 45 4.30 3.88 -0.35
C VAL A 45 5.09 4.15 -1.64
N LEU A 46 6.31 4.66 -1.51
CA LEU A 46 7.16 4.98 -2.65
C LEU A 46 7.53 3.73 -3.46
N ARG A 47 7.85 2.61 -2.79
CA ARG A 47 8.17 1.34 -3.45
C ARG A 47 6.97 0.77 -4.20
N VAL A 48 5.77 0.79 -3.61
CA VAL A 48 4.53 0.35 -4.27
C VAL A 48 4.21 1.23 -5.47
N ALA A 49 4.29 2.56 -5.34
CA ALA A 49 4.06 3.48 -6.44
C ALA A 49 5.05 3.25 -7.61
N LYS A 50 6.33 3.00 -7.30
CA LYS A 50 7.34 2.63 -8.31
C LYS A 50 6.95 1.35 -9.06
N ARG A 51 6.59 0.28 -8.34
CA ARG A 51 6.20 -1.01 -8.93
C ARG A 51 4.96 -0.91 -9.84
N ILE A 52 3.98 -0.07 -9.46
CA ILE A 52 2.80 0.21 -10.29
C ILE A 52 3.23 0.90 -11.60
N ARG A 53 4.13 1.89 -11.55
CA ARG A 53 4.66 2.56 -12.74
C ARG A 53 5.42 1.61 -13.65
N GLU A 54 6.18 0.69 -13.07
CA GLU A 54 6.91 -0.36 -13.79
C GLU A 54 5.97 -1.42 -14.40
N GLY A 55 4.69 -1.41 -14.05
CA GLY A 55 3.69 -2.31 -14.61
C GLY A 55 3.71 -3.70 -14.00
N GLU A 56 4.15 -3.83 -12.75
CA GLU A 56 4.06 -5.10 -12.02
C GLU A 56 2.60 -5.61 -11.97
N SER A 57 2.44 -6.93 -12.09
CA SER A 57 1.14 -7.58 -11.97
C SER A 57 0.62 -7.52 -10.53
N ALA A 58 -0.70 -7.66 -10.38
CA ALA A 58 -1.34 -7.78 -9.07
C ALA A 58 -0.75 -8.95 -8.24
N SER A 59 -0.41 -10.07 -8.86
CA SER A 59 0.23 -11.20 -8.16
C SER A 59 1.59 -10.84 -7.56
N THR A 60 2.43 -10.09 -8.28
CA THR A 60 3.75 -9.66 -7.80
C THR A 60 3.62 -8.60 -6.71
N LEU A 61 2.66 -7.69 -6.85
CA LEU A 61 2.33 -6.71 -5.81
C LEU A 61 1.81 -7.40 -4.54
N ALA A 62 0.93 -8.40 -4.65
CA ALA A 62 0.41 -9.16 -3.52
C ALA A 62 1.53 -9.90 -2.76
N ALA A 63 2.45 -10.52 -3.50
CA ALA A 63 3.62 -11.17 -2.91
C ALA A 63 4.50 -10.17 -2.14
N TYR A 64 4.67 -8.95 -2.66
CA TYR A 64 5.41 -7.90 -1.97
C TYR A 64 4.71 -7.41 -0.71
N LEU A 65 3.40 -7.16 -0.77
CA LEU A 65 2.61 -6.80 0.41
C LEU A 65 2.70 -7.88 1.50
N GLY A 66 2.63 -9.16 1.11
CA GLY A 66 2.84 -10.28 2.01
C GLY A 66 4.23 -10.27 2.68
N GLN A 67 5.29 -9.94 1.94
CA GLN A 67 6.64 -9.79 2.51
C GLN A 67 6.74 -8.62 3.48
N VAL A 68 6.16 -7.47 3.13
CA VAL A 68 6.12 -6.31 4.04
C VAL A 68 5.42 -6.73 5.32
N ARG A 69 4.22 -7.28 5.24
CA ARG A 69 3.45 -7.76 6.41
C ARG A 69 4.22 -8.79 7.26
N ALA A 70 4.90 -9.74 6.62
CA ALA A 70 5.74 -10.72 7.32
C ALA A 70 6.89 -10.08 8.10
N GLY A 71 7.46 -8.98 7.59
CA GLY A 71 8.47 -8.19 8.30
C GLY A 71 8.01 -7.62 9.64
N TRP A 72 6.70 -7.52 9.85
CA TRP A 72 6.07 -7.02 11.09
C TRP A 72 5.58 -8.16 12.01
N GLY A 73 5.99 -9.41 11.73
CA GLY A 73 5.70 -10.56 12.59
C GLY A 73 4.36 -11.26 12.31
N GLU A 74 3.64 -10.86 11.27
CA GLU A 74 2.43 -11.56 10.82
C GLU A 74 2.71 -12.74 9.88
N ASN A 75 1.76 -13.68 9.81
CA ASN A 75 1.89 -14.87 8.99
C ASN A 75 2.08 -14.49 7.49
N PRO A 76 3.19 -14.90 6.84
CA PRO A 76 3.59 -14.48 5.49
C PRO A 76 2.69 -15.00 4.35
N LEU A 77 1.71 -15.87 4.62
CA LEU A 77 0.80 -16.33 3.59
C LEU A 77 -0.03 -15.17 3.07
N ALA A 78 0.12 -14.84 1.78
CA ALA A 78 -0.70 -13.86 1.09
C ALA A 78 -2.18 -14.15 1.38
N THR A 79 -2.83 -13.24 2.10
CA THR A 79 -4.24 -13.40 2.42
C THR A 79 -5.06 -13.02 1.20
N SER A 80 -6.34 -13.41 1.16
CA SER A 80 -7.29 -12.91 0.15
C SER A 80 -7.36 -11.37 0.15
N VAL A 81 -7.01 -10.72 1.26
CA VAL A 81 -6.92 -9.27 1.40
C VAL A 81 -5.72 -8.70 0.62
N ASP A 82 -4.54 -9.32 0.70
CA ASP A 82 -3.35 -8.83 -0.02
C ASP A 82 -3.56 -8.84 -1.53
N LEU A 83 -4.20 -9.90 -2.06
CA LEU A 83 -4.51 -9.98 -3.48
C LEU A 83 -5.53 -8.92 -3.90
N THR A 84 -6.60 -8.72 -3.11
CA THR A 84 -7.64 -7.72 -3.40
C THR A 84 -7.04 -6.30 -3.43
N ILE A 85 -6.19 -5.98 -2.44
CA ILE A 85 -5.48 -4.70 -2.39
C ILE A 85 -4.53 -4.57 -3.58
N ALA A 86 -3.79 -5.63 -3.91
CA ALA A 86 -2.86 -5.61 -5.03
C ALA A 86 -3.55 -5.45 -6.39
N GLU A 87 -4.71 -6.06 -6.61
CA GLU A 87 -5.53 -5.84 -7.81
C GLU A 87 -5.97 -4.39 -7.91
N ARG A 88 -6.41 -3.81 -6.79
CA ARG A 88 -6.80 -2.40 -6.74
C ARG A 88 -5.62 -1.47 -7.01
N LEU A 89 -4.46 -1.73 -6.42
CA LEU A 89 -3.22 -0.99 -6.68
C LEU A 89 -2.78 -1.12 -8.15
N ALA A 90 -2.81 -2.33 -8.72
CA ALA A 90 -2.46 -2.56 -10.12
C ALA A 90 -3.43 -1.83 -11.07
N SER A 91 -4.71 -1.75 -10.73
CA SER A 91 -5.71 -1.03 -11.51
C SER A 91 -5.44 0.47 -11.61
N LEU A 92 -4.69 1.06 -10.67
CA LEU A 92 -4.33 2.48 -10.70
C LEU A 92 -3.62 2.83 -12.01
N ARG A 93 -2.76 1.95 -12.53
CA ARG A 93 -2.05 2.14 -13.80
C ARG A 93 -2.98 2.44 -14.99
N LEU A 94 -4.23 1.99 -14.93
CA LEU A 94 -5.18 2.15 -16.03
C LEU A 94 -5.81 3.55 -16.06
N ARG A 95 -5.65 4.37 -15.00
CA ARG A 95 -6.13 5.75 -15.03
C ARG A 95 -5.10 6.65 -15.72
N ARG A 96 -5.59 7.55 -16.57
CA ARG A 96 -4.76 8.50 -17.32
C ARG A 96 -4.17 9.60 -16.45
N ASP A 97 -4.67 9.74 -15.22
CA ASP A 97 -4.34 10.83 -14.30
C ASP A 97 -2.96 10.67 -13.63
N TRP A 98 -2.26 9.54 -13.89
CA TRP A 98 -0.95 9.23 -13.30
C TRP A 98 0.21 9.11 -14.30
N GLN A 99 -0.08 9.27 -15.61
CA GLN A 99 0.92 9.26 -16.69
C GLN A 99 1.47 10.67 -16.90
#